data_AF-A0A6B2LW93-F1
#
_entry.id   AF-A0A6B2LW93-F1
#
_cell.length_a   1.000
_cell.length_b   1.000
_cell.length_c   1.000
_cell.angle_alpha   90.00
_cell.angle_beta   90.00
_cell.angle_gamma   90.00
#
_symmetry.space_group_name_H-M   'P 1'
#
loop_
_entity.id
_entity.type
_entity.pdbx_description
1 polymer ?
#
loop_
_entity_poly.entity_id
_entity_poly.type
_entity_poly.pdbx_seq_one_letter_code
_entity_poly.pdbx_strand_id
1 'polypeptide(L)' 'MEGHTNSVRTVAFSPTGKVLASGSSDSTIILWDIELQTSWKRNAPSLTQIFTIDKKLID' A
#
# COMPACT_ATOMS: atom_id res chain seq x y z
N MET A 1 -11.79 13.37 -3.73
CA MET A 1 -10.63 14.29 -3.84
C MET A 1 -9.58 13.85 -2.83
N GLU A 2 -9.24 12.56 -2.83
CA GLU A 2 -8.30 12.01 -1.86
C GLU A 2 -7.00 11.73 -2.62
N GLY A 3 -6.08 12.69 -2.54
CA GLY A 3 -4.79 12.59 -3.22
C GLY A 3 -4.28 13.94 -3.72
N HIS A 4 -3.10 13.86 -4.32
CA HIS A 4 -2.41 15.01 -4.90
C HIS A 4 -3.14 15.55 -6.13
N THR A 5 -3.16 16.87 -6.29
CA THR A 5 -3.77 17.55 -7.45
C THR A 5 -2.77 17.76 -8.59
N ASN A 6 -1.50 17.41 -8.37
CA ASN A 6 -0.41 17.50 -9.34
C ASN A 6 0.56 16.31 -9.18
N SER A 7 1.60 16.26 -10.03
CA SER A 7 2.55 15.14 -10.07
C SER A 7 3.28 14.93 -8.75
N VAL A 8 3.20 13.69 -8.26
CA VAL A 8 4.01 13.18 -7.14
C VAL A 8 5.46 13.07 -7.58
N ARG A 9 6.36 13.68 -6.81
CA ARG A 9 7.81 13.69 -7.10
C ARG A 9 8.60 12.74 -6.21
N THR A 10 8.05 12.38 -5.05
CA THR A 10 8.74 11.55 -4.06
C THR A 10 7.76 10.73 -3.25
N VAL A 11 8.21 9.55 -2.84
CA VAL A 11 7.50 8.63 -1.94
C VAL A 11 8.49 8.05 -0.93
N ALA A 12 8.07 7.91 0.32
CA ALA A 12 8.90 7.36 1.39
C ALA A 12 8.06 6.49 2.35
N PHE A 13 8.56 5.31 2.68
CA PHE A 13 7.94 4.41 3.64
C PHE A 13 8.58 4.59 5.03
N SER A 14 7.73 4.59 6.06
CA SER A 14 8.22 4.41 7.43
C SER A 14 8.90 3.02 7.58
N PRO A 15 9.98 2.90 8.37
CA PRO A 15 10.64 1.60 8.61
C PRO A 15 9.71 0.53 9.19
N THR A 16 8.67 0.96 9.91
CA THR A 16 7.65 0.07 10.50
C THR A 16 6.52 -0.28 9.54
N GLY A 17 6.47 0.31 8.34
CA GLY A 17 5.44 0.05 7.33
C GLY A 17 4.03 0.51 7.70
N LYS A 18 3.89 1.38 8.71
CA LYS A 18 2.60 1.89 9.19
C LYS A 18 2.17 3.18 8.50
N VAL A 19 3.14 3.94 8.00
CA VAL A 19 2.91 5.22 7.33
C VAL A 19 3.67 5.27 6.02
N LEU A 20 3.02 5.78 4.98
CA LEU A 20 3.62 6.19 3.71
C LEU A 20 3.49 7.71 3.58
N ALA A 21 4.56 8.37 3.17
CA ALA A 21 4.54 9.79 2.82
C ALA A 21 4.67 9.97 1.31
N SER A 22 3.85 10.84 0.72
CA SER A 22 3.97 11.27 -0.68
C SER A 22 4.11 12.78 -0.76
N GLY A 23 5.05 13.27 -1.59
CA GLY A 23 5.28 14.69 -1.82
C GLY A 23 5.05 15.06 -3.29
N SER A 24 4.36 16.17 -3.54
CA SER A 24 3.87 16.55 -4.87
C SER A 24 4.27 17.96 -5.29
N SER A 25 4.10 18.22 -6.59
CA SER A 25 4.20 19.55 -7.19
C SER A 25 3.05 20.49 -6.82
N ASP A 26 1.99 19.98 -6.20
CA ASP A 26 0.92 20.78 -5.59
C ASP A 26 1.33 21.45 -4.26
N SER A 27 2.60 21.34 -3.88
CA SER A 27 3.19 21.89 -2.65
C SER A 27 2.65 21.27 -1.36
N THR A 28 2.03 20.09 -1.44
CA THR A 28 1.57 19.34 -0.27
C THR A 28 2.36 18.06 -0.06
N ILE A 29 2.33 17.59 1.19
CA ILE A 29 2.75 16.25 1.59
C ILE A 29 1.51 15.56 2.18
N ILE A 30 1.21 14.35 1.72
CA ILE A 30 0.12 13.53 2.27
C ILE A 30 0.75 12.35 3.03
N LEU A 31 0.24 12.12 4.24
CA LEU A 31 0.56 10.94 5.05
C LEU A 31 -0.59 9.95 4.96
N TRP A 32 -0.26 8.73 4.58
CA TRP A 32 -1.18 7.62 4.45
C TRP A 32 -0.94 6.65 5.61
N ASP A 33 -1.95 6.41 6.44
CA ASP A 33 -1.91 5.32 7.40
C ASP A 33 -2.13 4.00 6.65
N ILE A 34 -1.16 3.10 6.74
CA ILE A 34 -1.21 1.80 6.10
C ILE A 34 -1.61 0.80 7.17
N GLU A 35 -2.91 0.52 7.23
CA GLU A 35 -3.42 -0.66 7.93
C GLU A 35 -3.06 -1.92 7.14
N LEU A 36 -1.87 -2.46 7.40
CA LEU A 36 -1.50 -3.79 6.93
C LEU A 36 -2.44 -4.82 7.58
N GLN A 37 -3.52 -5.17 6.89
CA GLN A 37 -4.35 -6.32 7.23
C GLN A 37 -3.50 -7.58 7.05
N THR A 38 -2.85 -8.00 8.12
CA THR A 38 -2.04 -9.24 8.20
C THR A 38 -2.89 -10.52 8.13
N SER A 39 -4.08 -10.47 7.52
CA SER A 39 -4.98 -11.62 7.36
C SER A 39 -4.32 -12.76 6.58
N TRP A 40 -3.44 -12.44 5.62
CA TRP A 40 -2.69 -13.43 4.85
C TRP A 40 -1.70 -14.24 5.70
N LYS A 41 -1.23 -13.71 6.84
CA LYS A 41 -0.36 -14.47 7.77
C LYS A 41 -1.13 -15.36 8.73
N ARG A 42 -2.37 -15.02 9.08
CA ARG A 42 -3.16 -15.78 10.07
C ARG A 42 -3.77 -17.07 9.52
N ASN A 43 -3.97 -17.15 8.21
CA ASN A 43 -4.54 -18.32 7.54
C ASN A 43 -3.63 -18.90 6.46
N ALA A 44 -2.30 -18.66 6.50
CA ALA A 44 -1.40 -19.29 5.55
C ALA A 44 -1.40 -20.81 5.78
N PRO A 45 -1.97 -21.64 4.89
CA PRO A 45 -1.64 -23.06 4.89
C PRO A 45 -0.13 -23.14 4.60
N SER A 46 0.54 -24.14 5.18
CA SER A 46 1.95 -24.50 4.95
C SER A 46 2.56 -23.97 3.64
N LEU A 47 3.80 -23.46 3.70
CA LEU A 47 4.61 -22.79 2.65
C LEU A 47 4.87 -23.60 1.35
N THR A 48 3.86 -24.27 0.82
CA THR A 48 3.89 -25.07 -0.42
C THR A 48 2.69 -24.76 -1.32
N GLN A 49 1.98 -23.64 -1.11
CA GLN A 49 0.90 -23.24 -2.00
C GLN A 49 1.36 -22.08 -2.89
N ILE A 50 1.83 -22.46 -4.08
CA ILE A 50 2.13 -21.59 -5.21
C ILE A 50 0.94 -20.63 -5.41
N PHE A 51 1.21 -19.33 -5.38
CA PHE A 51 0.20 -18.27 -5.54
C PHE A 51 -0.55 -18.47 -6.86
N THR A 52 -1.76 -19.04 -6.77
CA THR A 52 -2.75 -18.88 -7.83
C THR A 52 -3.32 -17.49 -7.65
N ILE A 53 -3.06 -16.60 -8.61
CA ILE A 53 -3.68 -15.29 -8.67
C ILE A 53 -5.16 -15.54 -8.94
N ASP A 54 -6.01 -15.34 -7.92
CA ASP A 54 -7.45 -15.42 -8.08
C ASP A 54 -7.91 -14.36 -9.08
N LYS A 55 -8.45 -14.80 -10.21
CA LYS A 55 -9.00 -13.95 -11.28
C LYS A 55 -10.18 -13.08 -10.86
N LYS A 56 -10.60 -13.15 -9.60
CA LYS A 56 -11.74 -12.41 -9.03
C LYS A 56 -11.42 -10.97 -8.65
N LEU A 57 -10.16 -10.54 -8.74
CA LEU A 57 -9.70 -9.18 -8.48
C LEU A 57 -9.64 -8.29 -9.74
N ILE A 58 -10.23 -8.74 -10.85
CA ILE A 58 -10.22 -8.03 -12.15
C ILE A 58 -11.63 -7.73 -12.68
N ASP A 59 -12.63 -7.66 -11.79
CA ASP A 59 -13.94 -7.06 -12.08
C ASP A 59 -14.12 -5.80 -11.21
#